data_AF-A0A1E4I6L4-F1
#
_entry.id   AF-A0A1E4I6L4-F1
#
_cell.length_a   1.000
_cell.length_b   1.000
_cell.length_c   1.000
_cell.angle_alpha   90.00
_cell.angle_beta   90.00
_cell.angle_gamma   90.00
#
_symmetry.space_group_name_H-M   'P 1'
#
loop_
_entity.id
_entity.type
_entity.pdbx_description
1 polymer ?
#
loop_
_entity_poly.entity_id
_entity_poly.type
_entity_poly.pdbx_seq_one_letter_code
_entity_poly.pdbx_strand_id
1 'polypeptide(L)'
;MATDDDALKQRNTLFQAISWLGSESEPSTPGTGGAEASDVAKHLRTLYSTTRTVTTPGGVKKSVTKISTAEAAKALGVSQRTVQRWLKGVHNPKQTVMNNLKKKARQAVTTKRGRQQMVRRARANQRIPMGGVKVSVTGTQGPRDYSRDRTIQQKLTPEEYENFRSAWAMGGDVAAREYLEAVLSEKYVDDWKIGKISGMSMNGIDAGDDRSDPRASR
;
A
#
# COMPACT_ATOMS: atom_id res chain seq x y z
N MET A 1 3.84 24.69 -8.35
CA MET A 1 4.20 23.56 -9.23
C MET A 1 4.83 22.48 -8.37
N ALA A 2 4.24 21.27 -8.32
CA ALA A 2 4.90 20.13 -7.69
C ALA A 2 6.11 19.72 -8.56
N THR A 3 7.29 19.57 -7.96
CA THR A 3 8.48 19.10 -8.68
C THR A 3 8.31 17.63 -9.09
N ASP A 4 9.01 17.17 -10.13
CA ASP A 4 8.97 15.77 -10.56
C ASP A 4 9.29 14.79 -9.41
N ASP A 5 10.11 15.21 -8.44
CA ASP A 5 10.41 14.46 -7.21
C ASP A 5 9.22 14.38 -6.23
N ASP A 6 8.43 15.44 -6.10
CA ASP A 6 7.21 15.44 -5.29
C ASP A 6 6.14 14.54 -5.92
N ALA A 7 6.03 14.55 -7.24
CA ALA A 7 5.18 13.61 -7.97
C ALA A 7 5.67 12.17 -7.77
N LEU A 8 6.98 11.88 -7.89
CA LEU A 8 7.51 10.53 -7.68
C LEU A 8 7.29 10.03 -6.23
N LYS A 9 7.45 10.90 -5.23
CA LYS A 9 7.16 10.59 -3.83
C LYS A 9 5.67 10.28 -3.62
N GLN A 10 4.77 11.09 -4.16
CA GLN A 10 3.33 10.83 -4.07
C GLN A 10 2.92 9.51 -4.72
N ARG A 11 3.47 9.21 -5.91
CA ARG A 11 3.23 7.95 -6.62
C ARG A 11 3.71 6.75 -5.80
N ASN A 12 4.85 6.87 -5.13
CA ASN A 12 5.34 5.83 -4.22
C ASN A 12 4.47 5.67 -2.97
N THR A 13 3.95 6.76 -2.39
CA THR A 13 3.10 6.71 -1.19
C THR A 13 1.73 6.09 -1.47
N LEU A 14 1.06 6.49 -2.55
CA LEU A 14 -0.22 5.89 -2.96
C LEU A 14 -0.05 4.43 -3.35
N PHE A 15 0.99 4.12 -4.13
CA PHE A 15 1.33 2.74 -4.46
C PHE A 15 1.61 1.89 -3.22
N GLN A 16 2.35 2.43 -2.24
CA GLN A 16 2.57 1.74 -0.97
C GLN A 16 1.26 1.57 -0.20
N ALA A 17 0.38 2.56 -0.10
CA ALA A 17 -0.91 2.37 0.57
C ALA A 17 -1.80 1.31 -0.11
N ILE A 18 -1.87 1.31 -1.44
CA ILE A 18 -2.69 0.35 -2.20
C ILE A 18 -2.12 -1.08 -2.13
N SER A 19 -0.81 -1.23 -2.16
CA SER A 19 -0.17 -2.56 -2.08
C SER A 19 -0.14 -3.13 -0.66
N TRP A 20 -0.51 -2.33 0.35
CA TRP A 20 -0.49 -2.69 1.76
C TRP A 20 -1.89 -2.65 2.38
N LEU A 21 -2.51 -3.82 2.50
CA LEU A 21 -3.67 -4.02 3.36
C LEU A 21 -3.21 -4.75 4.64
N GLY A 22 -2.99 -4.01 5.73
CA GLY A 22 -2.56 -4.55 7.03
C GLY A 22 -1.54 -3.67 7.75
N SER A 23 -1.72 -3.51 9.06
CA SER A 23 -1.00 -2.55 9.90
C SER A 23 0.48 -2.82 10.05
N GLU A 24 1.18 -1.72 10.31
CA GLU A 24 2.59 -1.59 10.67
C GLU A 24 3.55 -2.05 9.57
N SER A 25 4.12 -1.05 8.90
CA SER A 25 5.55 -1.07 8.64
C SER A 25 6.25 -1.52 9.92
N GLU A 26 6.54 -2.82 10.07
CA GLU A 26 7.69 -3.20 10.89
C GLU A 26 8.84 -2.38 10.31
N PRO A 27 9.46 -1.47 11.07
CA PRO A 27 10.80 -1.05 10.73
C PRO A 27 11.58 -2.36 10.76
N SER A 28 11.91 -2.89 9.59
CA SER A 28 12.91 -3.95 9.51
C SER A 28 14.15 -3.32 10.13
N THR A 29 14.41 -3.64 11.40
CA THR A 29 15.66 -3.34 12.08
C THR A 29 16.74 -3.69 11.08
N PRO A 30 17.59 -2.73 10.68
CA PRO A 30 18.64 -3.02 9.74
C PRO A 30 19.57 -4.02 10.41
N GLY A 31 19.39 -5.31 10.10
CA GLY A 31 20.47 -6.26 10.18
C GLY A 31 21.61 -5.71 9.32
N THR A 32 22.83 -5.90 9.77
CA THR A 32 24.11 -5.28 9.37
C THR A 32 24.46 -5.25 7.86
N GLY A 33 23.57 -5.70 6.96
CA GLY A 33 23.64 -5.49 5.51
C GLY A 33 22.90 -4.21 5.10
N GLY A 34 23.66 -3.18 4.69
CA GLY A 34 23.22 -1.80 4.43
C GLY A 34 22.10 -1.60 3.39
N ALA A 35 21.80 -0.32 3.12
CA ALA A 35 20.66 0.22 2.36
C ALA A 35 20.16 -0.59 1.15
N GLU A 36 21.04 -1.32 0.44
CA GLU A 36 20.66 -2.20 -0.67
C GLU A 36 19.73 -3.35 -0.26
N ALA A 37 19.94 -4.00 0.90
CA ALA A 37 19.05 -5.07 1.38
C ALA A 37 17.64 -4.51 1.68
N SER A 38 17.58 -3.28 2.18
CA SER A 38 16.33 -2.53 2.37
C SER A 38 15.64 -2.25 1.02
N ASP A 39 16.39 -1.88 -0.01
CA ASP A 39 15.84 -1.62 -1.35
C ASP A 39 15.35 -2.90 -2.05
N VAL A 40 16.06 -4.03 -1.90
CA VAL A 40 15.56 -5.33 -2.37
C VAL A 40 14.24 -5.66 -1.69
N ALA A 41 14.16 -5.50 -0.37
CA ALA A 41 12.93 -5.76 0.38
C ALA A 41 11.77 -4.87 -0.10
N LYS A 42 12.02 -3.59 -0.38
CA LYS A 42 11.01 -2.67 -0.95
C LYS A 42 10.49 -3.15 -2.31
N HIS A 43 11.38 -3.49 -3.24
CA HIS A 43 10.98 -3.96 -4.58
C HIS A 43 10.31 -5.34 -4.56
N LEU A 44 10.80 -6.26 -3.74
CA LEU A 44 10.17 -7.57 -3.58
C LEU A 44 8.80 -7.44 -2.93
N ARG A 45 8.62 -6.53 -1.98
CA ARG A 45 7.32 -6.29 -1.36
C ARG A 45 6.33 -5.65 -2.32
N THR A 46 6.80 -4.66 -3.09
CA THR A 46 6.06 -4.05 -4.22
C THR A 46 5.51 -5.11 -5.15
N LEU A 47 6.34 -6.04 -5.59
CA LEU A 47 5.98 -6.99 -6.65
C LEU A 47 5.34 -8.27 -6.13
N TYR A 48 5.69 -8.69 -4.91
CA TYR A 48 5.44 -10.03 -4.39
C TYR A 48 4.76 -10.07 -3.00
N SER A 49 4.02 -9.04 -2.61
CA SER A 49 3.24 -9.07 -1.36
C SER A 49 2.09 -10.11 -1.42
N THR A 50 1.75 -10.63 -0.24
CA THR A 50 0.61 -11.51 0.05
C THR A 50 0.08 -11.20 1.44
N THR A 51 -1.23 -11.30 1.66
CA THR A 51 -1.83 -11.09 2.98
C THR A 51 -2.25 -12.44 3.55
N ARG A 52 -1.99 -12.64 4.86
CA ARG A 52 -2.45 -13.82 5.59
C ARG A 52 -3.09 -13.40 6.90
N THR A 53 -4.13 -14.10 7.32
CA THR A 53 -4.71 -13.92 8.64
C THR A 53 -3.87 -14.68 9.67
N VAL A 54 -3.51 -14.02 10.76
CA VAL A 54 -2.78 -14.59 11.89
C VAL A 54 -3.63 -14.37 13.14
N THR A 55 -3.77 -15.40 13.97
CA THR A 55 -4.39 -15.28 15.29
C THR A 55 -3.33 -14.81 16.28
N THR A 56 -3.55 -13.66 16.92
CA THR A 56 -2.65 -13.16 17.97
C THR A 56 -2.88 -13.90 19.29
N PRO A 57 -1.90 -13.88 20.21
CA PRO A 57 -2.12 -14.28 21.60
C PRO A 57 -3.24 -13.40 22.19
N GLY A 58 -4.42 -13.98 22.42
CA GLY A 58 -5.65 -13.25 22.73
C GLY A 58 -6.83 -13.56 21.80
N GLY A 59 -6.64 -14.40 20.78
CA GLY A 59 -7.73 -14.90 19.92
C GLY A 59 -8.19 -13.92 18.84
N VAL A 60 -7.62 -12.72 18.80
CA VAL A 60 -7.91 -11.71 17.77
C VAL A 60 -7.27 -12.14 16.45
N LYS A 61 -8.07 -12.21 15.39
CA LYS A 61 -7.56 -12.42 14.03
C LYS A 61 -7.04 -11.09 13.52
N LYS A 62 -5.81 -11.05 12.99
CA LYS A 62 -5.19 -9.87 12.36
C LYS A 62 -4.70 -10.24 10.97
N SER A 63 -4.98 -9.38 9.99
CA SER A 63 -4.42 -9.53 8.65
C SER A 63 -3.00 -8.97 8.59
N VAL A 64 -2.02 -9.80 8.22
CA VAL A 64 -0.60 -9.44 8.12
C VAL A 64 -0.13 -9.59 6.68
N THR A 65 0.50 -8.55 6.14
CA THR A 65 1.10 -8.58 4.80
C THR A 65 2.55 -9.05 4.85
N LYS A 66 2.91 -10.04 4.02
CA LYS A 66 4.24 -10.64 3.91
C LYS A 66 4.70 -10.73 2.45
N ILE A 67 5.99 -11.02 2.23
CA ILE A 67 6.56 -11.24 0.90
C ILE A 67 6.48 -12.74 0.55
N SER A 68 5.89 -13.08 -0.58
CA SER A 68 5.89 -14.44 -1.14
C SER A 68 7.27 -14.78 -1.71
N THR A 69 8.14 -15.35 -0.87
CA THR A 69 9.51 -15.74 -1.27
C THR A 69 9.53 -16.82 -2.35
N ALA A 70 8.54 -17.72 -2.37
CA ALA A 70 8.43 -18.77 -3.38
C ALA A 70 8.09 -18.19 -4.76
N GLU A 71 7.15 -17.24 -4.82
CA GLU A 71 6.77 -16.61 -6.08
C GLU A 71 7.87 -15.69 -6.62
N ALA A 72 8.50 -14.92 -5.73
CA ALA A 72 9.66 -14.10 -6.07
C ALA A 72 10.79 -14.96 -6.65
N ALA A 73 11.08 -16.11 -6.02
CA ALA A 73 12.09 -17.05 -6.49
C ALA A 73 11.80 -17.57 -7.90
N LYS A 74 10.56 -18.03 -8.14
CA LYS A 74 10.10 -18.48 -9.47
C LYS A 74 10.22 -17.39 -10.53
N ALA A 75 9.80 -16.16 -10.21
CA ALA A 75 9.80 -15.05 -11.15
C ALA A 75 11.21 -14.48 -11.46
N LEU A 76 12.19 -14.77 -10.60
CA LEU A 76 13.57 -14.30 -10.73
C LEU A 76 14.55 -15.41 -11.16
N GLY A 77 14.11 -16.66 -11.22
CA GLY A 77 14.95 -17.80 -11.60
C GLY A 77 16.01 -18.13 -10.54
N VAL A 78 15.70 -17.92 -9.26
CA VAL A 78 16.62 -18.20 -8.13
C VAL A 78 15.96 -19.12 -7.11
N SER A 79 16.74 -19.67 -6.17
CA SER A 79 16.18 -20.48 -5.09
C SER A 79 15.41 -19.62 -4.07
N GLN A 80 14.39 -20.19 -3.43
CA GLN A 80 13.66 -19.53 -2.34
C GLN A 80 14.60 -19.13 -1.18
N ARG A 81 15.60 -19.98 -0.87
CA ARG A 81 16.61 -19.71 0.15
C ARG A 81 17.48 -18.50 -0.20
N THR A 82 17.76 -18.28 -1.48
CA THR A 82 18.47 -17.07 -1.97
C THR A 82 17.66 -15.81 -1.66
N VAL A 83 16.37 -15.80 -2.00
CA VAL A 83 15.48 -14.66 -1.70
C VAL A 83 15.40 -14.40 -0.19
N GLN A 84 15.28 -15.45 0.62
CA GLN A 84 15.28 -15.33 2.07
C GLN A 84 16.59 -14.73 2.62
N ARG A 85 17.75 -15.10 2.04
CA ARG A 85 19.05 -14.53 2.43
C ARG A 85 19.16 -13.05 2.08
N TRP A 86 18.60 -12.63 0.94
CA TRP A 86 18.50 -11.21 0.58
C TRP A 86 17.65 -10.43 1.58
N LEU A 87 16.49 -10.96 1.95
CA LEU A 87 15.60 -10.34 2.95
C LEU A 87 16.24 -10.26 4.34
N LYS A 88 17.17 -11.15 4.67
CA LYS A 88 17.93 -11.16 5.93
C LYS A 88 19.20 -10.29 5.86
N GLY A 89 19.51 -9.67 4.72
CA GLY A 89 20.73 -8.88 4.54
C GLY A 89 22.03 -9.69 4.55
N VAL A 90 21.95 -11.02 4.40
CA VAL A 90 23.13 -11.90 4.43
C VAL A 90 23.93 -11.80 3.13
N HIS A 91 23.24 -11.62 2.00
CA HIS A 91 23.86 -11.34 0.70
C HIS A 91 22.97 -10.38 -0.10
N ASN A 92 23.57 -9.66 -1.03
CA ASN A 92 22.83 -8.84 -1.99
C ASN A 92 22.62 -9.58 -3.33
N PRO A 93 21.54 -9.30 -4.06
CA PRO A 93 21.37 -9.82 -5.41
C PRO A 93 22.43 -9.25 -6.35
N LYS A 94 22.77 -10.01 -7.39
CA LYS A 94 23.62 -9.51 -8.48
C LYS A 94 22.99 -8.26 -9.11
N GLN A 95 23.82 -7.34 -9.62
CA GLN A 95 23.35 -6.09 -10.21
C GLN A 95 22.29 -6.28 -11.30
N THR A 96 22.42 -7.32 -12.13
CA THR A 96 21.42 -7.68 -13.15
C THR A 96 20.04 -7.96 -12.56
N VAL A 97 19.99 -8.70 -11.44
CA VAL A 97 18.73 -9.01 -10.74
C VAL A 97 18.15 -7.76 -10.09
N MET A 98 18.99 -6.93 -9.48
CA MET A 98 18.58 -5.65 -8.90
C MET A 98 17.98 -4.72 -9.97
N ASN A 99 18.63 -4.57 -11.12
CA ASN A 99 18.15 -3.74 -12.22
C ASN A 99 16.81 -4.25 -12.76
N ASN A 100 16.65 -5.57 -12.87
CA ASN A 100 15.38 -6.19 -13.27
C ASN A 100 14.26 -5.90 -12.24
N LEU A 101 14.55 -6.03 -10.94
CA LEU A 101 13.61 -5.70 -9.87
C LEU A 101 13.17 -4.23 -9.94
N LYS A 102 14.12 -3.30 -10.07
CA LYS A 102 13.86 -1.86 -10.23
C LYS A 102 12.97 -1.58 -11.44
N LYS A 103 13.30 -2.18 -12.59
CA LYS A 103 12.53 -2.03 -13.84
C LYS A 103 11.10 -2.55 -13.68
N LYS A 104 10.93 -3.77 -13.16
CA LYS A 104 9.60 -4.36 -12.92
C LYS A 104 8.78 -3.55 -11.93
N ALA A 105 9.38 -3.11 -10.83
CA ALA A 105 8.71 -2.28 -9.83
C ALA A 105 8.23 -0.95 -10.45
N ARG A 106 9.07 -0.29 -11.25
CA ARG A 106 8.67 0.93 -11.98
C ARG A 106 7.52 0.65 -12.95
N GLN A 107 7.61 -0.41 -13.75
CA GLN A 107 6.55 -0.76 -14.71
C GLN A 107 5.22 -1.09 -14.02
N ALA A 108 5.26 -1.73 -12.86
CA ALA A 108 4.09 -2.07 -12.06
C ALA A 108 3.27 -0.85 -11.63
N VAL A 109 3.91 0.32 -11.47
CA VAL A 109 3.23 1.54 -11.00
C VAL A 109 2.99 2.54 -12.13
N THR A 110 3.91 2.67 -13.08
CA THR A 110 3.81 3.70 -14.11
C THR A 110 2.91 3.30 -15.28
N THR A 111 2.79 2.00 -15.58
CA THR A 111 2.02 1.52 -16.74
C THR A 111 0.64 1.02 -16.34
N LYS A 112 -0.37 1.30 -17.17
CA LYS A 112 -1.75 0.80 -16.96
C LYS A 112 -1.77 -0.72 -16.82
N ARG A 113 -1.10 -1.44 -17.72
CA ARG A 113 -0.99 -2.91 -17.67
C ARG A 113 -0.31 -3.41 -16.39
N GLY A 114 0.75 -2.74 -15.94
CA GLY A 114 1.43 -3.06 -14.68
C GLY A 114 0.50 -2.88 -13.48
N ARG A 115 -0.22 -1.77 -13.39
CA ARG A 115 -1.17 -1.51 -12.30
C ARG A 115 -2.32 -2.51 -12.28
N GLN A 116 -2.88 -2.84 -13.45
CA GLN A 116 -3.90 -3.88 -13.59
C GLN A 116 -3.39 -5.25 -13.12
N GLN A 117 -2.15 -5.61 -13.46
CA GLN A 117 -1.54 -6.84 -12.97
C GLN A 117 -1.38 -6.83 -11.44
N MET A 118 -0.98 -5.69 -10.86
CA MET A 118 -0.87 -5.53 -9.41
C MET A 118 -2.23 -5.68 -8.72
N VAL A 119 -3.29 -5.06 -9.24
CA VAL A 119 -4.64 -5.21 -8.68
C VAL A 119 -5.16 -6.63 -8.84
N ARG A 120 -4.93 -7.28 -9.99
CA ARG A 120 -5.29 -8.70 -10.18
C ARG A 120 -4.60 -9.60 -9.16
N ARG A 121 -3.30 -9.36 -8.93
CA ARG A 121 -2.53 -10.08 -7.91
C ARG A 121 -3.07 -9.81 -6.51
N ALA A 122 -3.37 -8.55 -6.19
CA ALA A 122 -3.96 -8.17 -4.91
C ALA A 122 -5.30 -8.88 -4.68
N ARG A 123 -6.18 -8.95 -5.69
CA ARG A 123 -7.44 -9.72 -5.61
C ARG A 123 -7.22 -11.20 -5.34
N ALA A 124 -6.19 -11.80 -5.95
CA ALA A 124 -5.87 -13.22 -5.74
C ALA A 124 -5.27 -13.51 -4.35
N ASN A 125 -4.51 -12.56 -3.80
CA ASN A 125 -3.69 -12.78 -2.59
C ASN A 125 -4.20 -12.03 -1.35
N GLN A 126 -5.23 -11.20 -1.48
CA GLN A 126 -5.77 -10.38 -0.40
C GLN A 126 -7.28 -10.55 -0.34
N ARG A 127 -7.78 -10.97 0.82
CA ARG A 127 -9.19 -10.94 1.13
C ARG A 127 -9.52 -9.59 1.76
N ILE A 128 -10.50 -8.88 1.19
CA ILE A 128 -11.01 -7.66 1.82
C ILE A 128 -11.81 -8.07 3.06
N PRO A 129 -11.51 -7.55 4.26
CA PRO A 129 -12.30 -7.83 5.45
C PRO A 129 -13.75 -7.37 5.29
N MET A 130 -14.68 -8.10 5.93
CA MET A 130 -16.11 -7.77 5.85
C MET A 130 -16.42 -6.38 6.40
N GLY A 131 -15.67 -5.93 7.42
CA GLY A 131 -15.80 -4.58 7.98
C GLY A 131 -15.23 -3.48 7.10
N GLY A 132 -14.64 -3.81 5.94
CA GLY A 132 -14.02 -2.84 5.04
C GLY A 132 -12.58 -2.50 5.40
N VAL A 133 -12.15 -1.31 5.00
CA VAL A 133 -10.77 -0.83 5.14
C VAL A 133 -10.76 0.57 5.70
N LYS A 134 -10.01 0.80 6.78
CA LYS A 134 -9.72 2.13 7.32
C LYS A 134 -8.56 2.73 6.54
N VAL A 135 -8.83 3.81 5.81
CA VAL A 135 -7.83 4.58 5.09
C VAL A 135 -7.43 5.78 5.93
N SER A 136 -6.13 5.95 6.17
CA SER A 136 -5.56 7.15 6.79
C SER A 136 -4.81 7.94 5.73
N VAL A 137 -5.09 9.24 5.59
CA VAL A 137 -4.40 10.14 4.65
C VAL A 137 -3.81 11.30 5.41
N THR A 138 -2.50 11.50 5.28
CA THR A 138 -1.75 12.61 5.87
C THR A 138 -1.23 13.51 4.76
N GLY A 139 -1.39 14.82 4.94
CA GLY A 139 -0.85 15.85 4.06
C GLY A 139 -1.72 17.09 4.01
N THR A 140 -1.51 17.93 2.99
CA THR A 140 -2.25 19.18 2.81
C THR A 140 -3.61 18.88 2.18
N GLN A 141 -4.67 19.09 2.95
CA GLN A 141 -6.02 18.73 2.56
C GLN A 141 -7.08 19.55 3.30
N GLY A 142 -8.27 19.62 2.71
CA GLY A 142 -9.43 20.31 3.27
C GLY A 142 -10.45 20.71 2.22
N PRO A 143 -11.54 21.37 2.62
CA PRO A 143 -12.46 22.01 1.70
C PRO A 143 -11.74 23.04 0.83
N ARG A 144 -12.31 23.38 -0.33
CA ARG A 144 -11.74 24.30 -1.32
C ARG A 144 -11.10 25.56 -0.74
N ASP A 145 -11.78 26.21 0.20
CA ASP A 145 -11.33 27.49 0.79
C ASP A 145 -10.53 27.32 2.09
N TYR A 146 -10.31 26.09 2.56
CA TYR A 146 -9.60 25.81 3.81
C TYR A 146 -8.79 24.52 3.78
N SER A 147 -7.60 24.59 3.18
CA SER A 147 -6.62 23.50 3.19
C SER A 147 -5.55 23.71 4.27
N ARG A 148 -5.22 22.63 5.01
CA ARG A 148 -4.10 22.62 5.97
C ARG A 148 -3.50 21.22 6.06
N ASP A 149 -2.30 21.14 6.61
CA ASP A 149 -1.67 19.84 6.91
C ASP A 149 -2.43 19.14 8.04
N ARG A 150 -2.94 17.95 7.75
CA ARG A 150 -3.67 17.12 8.73
C ARG A 150 -3.60 15.65 8.35
N THR A 151 -3.96 14.80 9.31
CA THR A 151 -4.28 13.39 9.07
C THR A 151 -5.77 13.18 9.23
N ILE A 152 -6.42 12.59 8.23
CA ILE A 152 -7.81 12.15 8.30
C ILE A 152 -7.86 10.63 8.21
N GLN A 153 -8.91 10.06 8.79
CA GLN A 153 -9.19 8.63 8.70
C GLN A 153 -10.61 8.44 8.21
N GLN A 154 -10.78 7.62 7.17
CA GLN A 154 -12.09 7.32 6.61
C GLN A 154 -12.23 5.81 6.40
N LYS A 155 -13.39 5.28 6.78
CA LYS A 155 -13.77 3.89 6.49
C LYS A 155 -14.26 3.81 5.05
N LEU A 156 -13.62 2.92 4.29
CA LEU A 156 -14.10 2.44 3.00
C LEU A 156 -14.83 1.11 3.20
N THR A 157 -16.02 0.98 2.60
CA THR A 157 -16.68 -0.31 2.48
C THR A 157 -15.84 -1.28 1.62
N PRO A 158 -16.12 -2.60 1.65
CA PRO A 158 -15.42 -3.53 0.76
C PRO A 158 -15.55 -3.14 -0.73
N GLU A 159 -16.72 -2.65 -1.13
CA GLU A 159 -16.97 -2.17 -2.48
C GLU A 159 -16.20 -0.88 -2.80
N GLU A 160 -16.20 0.10 -1.89
CA GLU A 160 -15.44 1.33 -2.08
C GLU A 160 -13.95 1.10 -2.18
N TYR A 161 -13.42 0.17 -1.36
CA TYR A 161 -12.04 -0.23 -1.46
C TYR A 161 -11.74 -0.91 -2.81
N GLU A 162 -12.64 -1.73 -3.33
CA GLU A 162 -12.49 -2.35 -4.66
C GLU A 162 -12.53 -1.31 -5.80
N ASN A 163 -13.43 -0.34 -5.70
CA ASN A 163 -13.55 0.76 -6.64
C ASN A 163 -12.32 1.65 -6.60
N PHE A 164 -11.77 1.94 -5.42
CA PHE A 164 -10.50 2.64 -5.26
C PHE A 164 -9.33 1.89 -5.92
N ARG A 165 -9.23 0.56 -5.73
CA ARG A 165 -8.22 -0.28 -6.42
C ARG A 165 -8.39 -0.20 -7.94
N SER A 166 -9.63 -0.24 -8.42
CA SER A 166 -9.96 -0.20 -9.84
C SER A 166 -9.65 1.17 -10.47
N ALA A 167 -9.96 2.27 -9.78
CA ALA A 167 -9.60 3.62 -10.19
C ALA A 167 -8.09 3.76 -10.35
N TRP A 168 -7.32 3.25 -9.40
CA TRP A 168 -5.86 3.23 -9.50
C TRP A 168 -5.36 2.36 -10.66
N ALA A 169 -5.91 1.16 -10.85
CA ALA A 169 -5.54 0.30 -11.99
C ALA A 169 -5.71 1.02 -13.33
N MET A 170 -6.78 1.80 -13.47
CA MET A 170 -7.15 2.46 -14.71
C MET A 170 -6.42 3.78 -14.92
N GLY A 171 -6.52 4.72 -13.99
CA GLY A 171 -5.98 6.08 -14.12
C GLY A 171 -4.75 6.37 -13.26
N GLY A 172 -4.26 5.39 -12.51
CA GLY A 172 -3.13 5.57 -11.60
C GLY A 172 -3.48 6.47 -10.43
N ASP A 173 -2.47 7.18 -9.94
CA ASP A 173 -2.53 7.94 -8.70
C ASP A 173 -3.53 9.11 -8.75
N VAL A 174 -3.70 9.72 -9.94
CA VAL A 174 -4.67 10.80 -10.15
C VAL A 174 -6.09 10.30 -9.96
N ALA A 175 -6.48 9.22 -10.64
CA ALA A 175 -7.83 8.66 -10.52
C ALA A 175 -8.10 8.07 -9.13
N ALA A 176 -7.08 7.50 -8.49
CA ALA A 176 -7.20 7.02 -7.11
C ALA A 176 -7.47 8.17 -6.13
N ARG A 177 -6.76 9.29 -6.29
CA ARG A 177 -6.97 10.51 -5.49
C ARG A 177 -8.35 11.10 -5.73
N GLU A 178 -8.77 11.26 -6.98
CA GLU A 178 -10.10 11.79 -7.32
C GLU A 178 -11.23 10.93 -6.75
N TYR A 179 -11.08 9.60 -6.83
CA TYR A 179 -12.03 8.68 -6.20
C TYR A 179 -12.10 8.90 -4.68
N LEU A 180 -10.96 9.04 -4.01
CA LEU A 180 -10.92 9.25 -2.57
C LEU A 180 -11.48 10.62 -2.16
N GLU A 181 -11.22 11.67 -2.94
CA GLU A 181 -11.81 13.00 -2.76
C GLU A 181 -13.33 12.95 -2.86
N ALA A 182 -13.89 12.19 -3.81
CA ALA A 182 -15.32 11.99 -3.94
C ALA A 182 -15.91 11.30 -2.71
N VAL A 183 -15.29 10.21 -2.23
CA VAL A 183 -15.74 9.52 -1.01
C VAL A 183 -15.66 10.42 0.22
N LEU A 184 -14.63 11.25 0.33
CA LEU A 184 -14.47 12.19 1.45
C LEU A 184 -15.48 13.34 1.38
N SER A 185 -15.77 13.83 0.18
CA SER A 185 -16.80 14.86 -0.03
C SER A 185 -18.17 14.35 0.40
N GLU A 186 -18.48 13.08 0.11
CA GLU A 186 -19.75 12.46 0.51
C GLU A 186 -19.81 12.14 2.01
N LYS A 187 -18.74 11.59 2.59
CA LYS A 187 -18.79 10.99 3.94
C LYS A 187 -18.24 11.86 5.06
N TYR A 188 -17.40 12.84 4.74
CA TYR A 188 -16.66 13.60 5.75
C TYR A 188 -17.07 15.08 5.74
N VAL A 189 -16.68 15.83 4.71
CA VAL A 189 -17.01 17.25 4.53
C VAL A 189 -17.08 17.53 3.05
N ASP A 190 -18.13 18.24 2.60
CA ASP A 190 -18.34 18.57 1.20
C ASP A 190 -17.16 19.34 0.57
N ASP A 191 -17.00 19.16 -0.75
CA ASP A 191 -15.91 19.69 -1.60
C ASP A 191 -14.49 19.47 -1.01
N TRP A 192 -14.25 18.29 -0.43
CA TRP A 192 -12.95 17.93 0.10
C TRP A 192 -11.92 17.71 -1.00
N LYS A 193 -10.75 18.35 -0.88
CA LYS A 193 -9.62 18.19 -1.79
C LYS A 193 -8.37 17.71 -1.06
N ILE A 194 -7.59 16.89 -1.76
CA ILE A 194 -6.28 16.41 -1.33
C ILE A 194 -5.24 17.08 -2.22
N GLY A 195 -4.58 18.12 -1.70
CA GLY A 195 -3.54 18.85 -2.43
C GLY A 195 -2.22 18.09 -2.47
N LYS A 196 -1.70 17.70 -1.30
CA LYS A 196 -0.46 16.92 -1.18
C LYS A 196 -0.67 15.74 -0.25
N ILE A 197 -0.25 14.56 -0.68
CA ILE A 197 -0.18 13.36 0.17
C ILE A 197 1.26 13.21 0.66
N SER A 198 1.47 13.30 1.96
CA SER A 198 2.75 13.03 2.63
C SER A 198 2.80 11.66 3.31
N GLY A 199 1.63 11.06 3.59
CA GLY A 199 1.52 9.71 4.12
C GLY A 199 0.16 9.10 3.83
N MET A 200 0.12 7.78 3.64
CA MET A 200 -1.16 7.06 3.50
C MET A 200 -1.00 5.63 4.01
N SER A 201 -2.02 5.14 4.73
CA SER A 201 -2.05 3.76 5.22
C SER A 201 -3.45 3.17 5.10
N MET A 202 -3.51 1.83 4.99
CA MET A 202 -4.76 1.10 4.83
C MET A 202 -4.77 -0.12 5.76
N ASN A 203 -5.74 -0.14 6.66
CA ASN A 203 -5.88 -1.17 7.66
C ASN A 203 -7.21 -1.88 7.47
N GLY A 204 -7.18 -3.19 7.30
CA GLY A 204 -8.38 -4.01 7.26
C GLY A 204 -9.17 -3.91 8.58
N ILE A 205 -10.48 -3.81 8.49
CA ILE A 205 -11.38 -3.77 9.66
C ILE A 205 -12.10 -5.12 9.75
N ASP A 206 -11.82 -5.89 10.79
CA ASP A 206 -12.50 -7.16 11.02
C ASP A 206 -13.96 -6.92 11.48
N ALA A 207 -14.84 -7.89 11.21
CA ALA A 207 -16.24 -7.80 11.61
C ALA A 207 -16.34 -7.76 13.15
N GLY A 208 -16.76 -6.62 13.70
CA GLY A 208 -16.93 -6.40 15.15
C GLY A 208 -16.03 -5.31 15.76
N ASP A 209 -15.10 -4.73 15.01
CA ASP A 209 -14.30 -3.59 15.50
C ASP A 209 -15.03 -2.25 15.28
N ASP A 210 -16.08 -2.00 16.08
CA ASP A 210 -16.86 -0.75 16.09
C ASP A 210 -16.07 0.45 16.65
N ARG A 211 -14.88 0.22 17.22
CA ARG A 211 -13.99 1.30 17.72
C ARG A 211 -13.42 2.18 16.60
N SER A 212 -13.68 1.82 15.35
CA SER A 212 -13.24 2.56 14.16
C SER A 212 -14.33 3.45 13.55
N ASP A 213 -15.53 3.53 14.14
CA ASP A 213 -16.58 4.46 13.71
C ASP A 213 -16.25 5.90 14.19
N PRO A 214 -15.93 6.85 13.28
CA PRO A 214 -15.68 8.24 13.67
C PRO A 214 -16.92 8.96 14.23
N ARG A 215 -18.12 8.34 14.19
CA ARG A 215 -19.32 8.87 14.84
C ARG A 215 -19.43 8.57 16.33
N ALA A 216 -18.57 7.69 16.87
CA ALA A 216 -18.57 7.36 18.30
C ALA A 216 -17.91 8.44 19.19
N SER A 217 -17.48 9.55 18.60
CA SER A 217 -16.98 10.73 19.32
C SER A 217 -17.90 11.93 19.03
N ARG A 218 -19.09 11.92 19.64
CA ARG A 218 -19.88 13.11 19.91
C ARG A 218 -20.21 13.14 21.40
#